data_AF-A0A8I1FVG5-F1
#
_entry.id   AF-A0A8I1FVG5-F1
#
_cell.length_a   1.000
_cell.length_b   1.000
_cell.length_c   1.000
_cell.angle_alpha   90.00
_cell.angle_beta   90.00
_cell.angle_gamma   90.00
#
_symmetry.space_group_name_H-M   'P 1'
#
loop_
_entity.id
_entity.type
_entity.pdbx_description
1 polymer ?
#
loop_
_entity_poly.entity_id
_entity_poly.type
_entity_poly.pdbx_seq_one_letter_code
_entity_poly.pdbx_strand_id
1 'polypeptide(L)'
;MYQFITGDWGHIFAWEKNVRSTRIVLDTSSQLLVAAQVQRSEASDTFSQASREEMKDLQDSLVNANGEIFERPSDYALTVCEELPSWALE
;
A
#
# COMPACT_ATOMS: atom_id res chain seq x y z
N MET A 1 -8.54 -0.66 19.53
CA MET A 1 -9.28 -0.66 18.26
C MET A 1 -8.21 -0.67 17.19
N TYR A 2 -8.18 -1.69 16.33
CA TYR A 2 -7.21 -1.71 15.22
C TYR A 2 -7.78 -0.82 14.12
N GLN A 3 -6.97 0.11 13.63
CA GLN A 3 -7.34 0.97 12.51
C GLN A 3 -6.31 0.76 11.41
N PHE A 4 -6.79 0.50 10.21
CA PHE A 4 -5.98 0.29 9.03
C PHE A 4 -6.20 1.44 8.06
N ILE A 5 -5.16 1.83 7.34
CA ILE A 5 -5.27 2.72 6.19
C ILE A 5 -5.15 1.84 4.95
N THR A 6 -6.14 1.91 4.07
CA THR A 6 -6.19 1.15 2.83
C THR A 6 -6.51 2.05 1.64
N GLY A 7 -6.00 1.69 0.49
CA GLY A 7 -6.29 2.39 -0.76
C GLY A 7 -5.34 1.98 -1.89
N ASP A 8 -5.51 2.64 -3.03
CA ASP A 8 -4.61 2.49 -4.16
C ASP A 8 -3.46 3.49 -4.06
N TRP A 9 -2.24 3.04 -4.33
CA TRP A 9 -1.02 3.83 -4.27
C TRP A 9 -0.20 3.62 -5.53
N GLY A 10 0.17 4.71 -6.21
CA GLY A 10 1.05 4.66 -7.37
C GLY A 10 2.52 4.66 -6.91
N HIS A 11 3.28 3.63 -7.28
CA HIS A 11 4.69 3.52 -6.89
C HIS A 11 5.60 3.17 -8.05
N ILE A 12 6.79 3.77 -8.08
CA ILE A 12 7.85 3.40 -9.03
C ILE A 12 8.88 2.57 -8.25
N PHE A 13 8.87 1.26 -8.47
CA PHE A 13 9.88 0.39 -7.87
C PHE A 13 11.26 0.65 -8.47
N ALA A 14 12.32 0.51 -7.67
CA ALA A 14 13.70 0.82 -8.08
C ALA A 14 14.18 0.11 -9.36
N TRP A 15 13.61 -1.05 -9.69
CA TRP A 15 13.96 -1.85 -10.86
C TRP A 15 13.00 -1.64 -12.05
N GLU A 16 11.96 -0.83 -11.90
CA GLU A 16 10.97 -0.54 -12.92
C GLU A 16 11.09 0.89 -13.45
N LYS A 17 10.71 1.08 -14.72
CA LYS A 17 10.65 2.41 -15.36
C LYS A 17 9.27 3.04 -15.30
N ASN A 18 8.25 2.24 -15.03
CA ASN A 18 6.85 2.66 -15.06
C ASN A 18 6.28 2.70 -13.64
N VAL A 19 5.36 3.64 -13.40
CA VAL A 19 4.53 3.64 -12.19
C VAL A 19 3.65 2.40 -12.21
N ARG A 20 3.62 1.66 -11.11
CA ARG A 20 2.67 0.57 -10.89
C ARG A 20 1.58 1.02 -9.94
N SER A 21 0.35 0.64 -10.26
CA SER A 21 -0.74 0.70 -9.31
C SER A 21 -0.53 -0.38 -8.25
N THR A 22 -0.61 0.00 -6.99
CA THR A 22 -0.53 -0.91 -5.86
C THR A 22 -1.75 -0.74 -4.98
N ARG A 23 -2.17 -1.80 -4.30
CA ARG A 23 -3.15 -1.73 -3.21
C ARG A 23 -2.42 -1.98 -1.93
N ILE A 24 -2.60 -1.13 -0.95
CA ILE A 24 -1.84 -1.17 0.30
C ILE A 24 -2.76 -1.27 1.50
N VAL A 25 -2.23 -1.86 2.57
CA VAL A 25 -2.82 -1.80 3.91
C VAL A 25 -1.71 -1.44 4.88
N LEU A 26 -1.90 -0.34 5.60
CA LEU A 26 -1.04 0.11 6.69
C LEU A 26 -1.77 -0.08 8.02
N ASP A 27 -1.08 -0.59 9.02
CA ASP A 27 -1.55 -0.59 10.40
C ASP A 27 -1.20 0.74 11.05
N THR A 28 -2.19 1.49 11.51
CA THR A 28 -1.97 2.80 12.14
C THR A 28 -1.34 2.69 13.52
N SER A 29 -1.53 1.56 14.21
CA SER A 29 -0.99 1.36 15.57
C SER A 29 0.52 1.11 15.54
N SER A 30 0.98 0.27 14.62
CA SER A 30 2.39 -0.08 14.44
C SER A 30 3.10 0.82 13.42
N GLN A 31 2.34 1.57 12.62
CA GLN A 31 2.83 2.37 11.48
C GLN A 31 3.62 1.53 10.46
N LEU A 32 3.10 0.35 10.16
CA LEU A 32 3.74 -0.62 9.26
C LEU A 32 2.78 -1.05 8.15
N LEU A 33 3.34 -1.32 6.98
CA LEU A 33 2.69 -1.94 5.84
C LEU A 33 2.45 -3.41 6.15
N VAL A 34 1.18 -3.76 6.34
CA VAL A 34 0.74 -5.10 6.73
C VAL A 34 0.54 -5.98 5.50
N ALA A 35 0.02 -5.41 4.41
CA ALA A 35 -0.20 -6.11 3.15
C ALA A 35 -0.07 -5.14 1.97
N ALA A 36 0.37 -5.66 0.84
CA ALA A 36 0.35 -4.93 -0.42
C ALA A 36 0.21 -5.88 -1.60
N GLN A 37 -0.53 -5.45 -2.62
CA GLN A 37 -0.57 -6.10 -3.92
C GLN A 37 -0.16 -5.13 -5.02
N VAL A 38 0.50 -5.62 -6.05
CA VAL A 38 1.00 -4.85 -7.19
C VAL A 38 0.29 -5.29 -8.45
N GLN A 39 -0.19 -4.33 -9.24
CA GLN A 39 -0.71 -4.57 -10.58
C GLN A 39 0.45 -4.78 -11.55
N ARG A 40 0.70 -6.03 -11.92
CA ARG A 40 1.83 -6.41 -12.78
C ARG A 40 1.62 -6.10 -14.25
N SER A 41 0.37 -6.09 -14.69
CA SER A 41 -0.01 -5.91 -16.08
C SER A 41 -1.04 -4.79 -16.18
N GLU A 42 -0.70 -3.72 -16.90
CA GLU A 42 -1.60 -2.57 -17.11
C GLU A 42 -2.87 -2.97 -17.90
N ALA A 43 -2.79 -4.05 -18.68
CA ALA A 43 -3.91 -4.59 -19.46
C ALA A 43 -4.86 -5.49 -18.65
N SER A 44 -4.60 -5.72 -17.35
CA SER A 44 -5.42 -6.60 -16.52
C SER A 44 -5.63 -6.00 -15.14
N ASP A 45 -6.84 -6.14 -14.59
CA ASP A 45 -7.16 -5.74 -13.21
C ASP A 45 -6.63 -6.76 -12.18
N THR A 46 -5.60 -7.53 -12.54
CA THR A 46 -5.02 -8.55 -11.68
C THR A 46 -3.92 -7.96 -10.81
N PHE A 47 -4.18 -8.01 -9.51
CA PHE A 47 -3.24 -7.67 -8.47
C PHE A 47 -2.59 -8.94 -7.96
N SER A 48 -1.28 -8.90 -7.72
CA SER A 48 -0.52 -10.01 -7.14
C SER A 48 0.17 -9.54 -5.87
N GLN A 49 0.31 -10.42 -4.88
CA GLN A 49 1.00 -10.10 -3.63
C GLN A 49 2.38 -9.49 -3.91
N ALA A 50 2.69 -8.40 -3.22
CA ALA A 50 3.98 -7.77 -3.30
C ALA A 50 5.06 -8.71 -2.73
N SER A 51 6.20 -8.76 -3.39
CA SER A 51 7.37 -9.47 -2.88
C SER A 51 7.92 -8.78 -1.64
N ARG A 52 8.71 -9.48 -0.83
CA ARG A 52 9.33 -8.89 0.38
C ARG A 52 10.15 -7.64 0.09
N GLU A 53 10.82 -7.58 -1.06
CA GLU A 53 11.61 -6.41 -1.48
C GLU A 53 10.71 -5.22 -1.82
N GLU A 54 9.60 -5.47 -2.51
CA GLU A 54 8.62 -4.44 -2.88
C GLU A 54 7.85 -3.92 -1.68
N MET A 55 7.51 -4.79 -0.72
CA MET A 55 6.93 -4.36 0.55
C MET A 55 7.87 -3.42 1.31
N LYS A 56 9.19 -3.67 1.29
CA LYS A 56 10.16 -2.76 1.92
C LYS A 56 10.25 -1.42 1.19
N ASP A 57 10.24 -1.45 -0.14
CA ASP A 57 10.29 -0.25 -0.96
C ASP A 57 9.03 0.61 -0.78
N LEU A 58 7.85 -0.02 -0.75
CA LEU A 58 6.58 0.63 -0.43
C LEU A 58 6.54 1.15 1.01
N GLN A 59 7.00 0.38 1.99
CA GLN A 59 7.09 0.82 3.38
C GLN A 59 7.94 2.07 3.51
N ASP A 60 9.08 2.13 2.82
CA ASP A 60 9.96 3.30 2.85
C ASP A 60 9.25 4.52 2.24
N SER A 61 8.64 4.35 1.06
CA SER A 61 7.88 5.40 0.38
C SER A 61 6.70 5.91 1.22
N LEU A 62 5.92 5.02 1.82
CA LEU A 62 4.72 5.36 2.58
C LEU A 62 5.08 5.95 3.94
N VAL A 63 5.97 5.31 4.69
CA VAL A 63 6.18 5.65 6.10
C VAL A 63 7.34 6.61 6.29
N ASN A 64 8.45 6.43 5.57
CA ASN A 64 9.59 7.33 5.69
C ASN A 64 9.45 8.56 4.80
N ALA A 65 8.98 8.41 3.56
CA ALA A 65 8.86 9.55 2.63
C ALA A 65 7.51 10.28 2.72
N ASN A 66 6.42 9.60 3.08
CA ASN A 66 5.06 10.17 3.13
C ASN A 66 4.36 9.93 4.47
N GLY A 67 5.09 9.98 5.60
CA GLY A 67 4.53 9.71 6.94
C GLY A 67 3.29 10.54 7.32
N GLU A 68 3.03 11.65 6.63
CA GLU A 68 1.80 12.44 6.74
C GLU A 68 0.52 11.64 6.41
N ILE A 69 0.61 10.50 5.70
CA ILE A 69 -0.52 9.60 5.45
C ILE A 69 -1.20 9.10 6.72
N PHE A 70 -0.49 9.02 7.85
CA PHE A 70 -1.08 8.63 9.12
C PHE A 70 -1.93 9.73 9.75
N GLU A 71 -1.65 10.99 9.43
CA GLU A 71 -2.40 12.15 9.92
C GLU A 71 -3.51 12.56 8.94
N ARG A 72 -3.26 12.43 7.64
CA ARG A 72 -4.15 12.87 6.56
C ARG A 72 -4.24 11.84 5.42
N PRO A 73 -4.78 10.63 5.67
CA PRO A 73 -4.87 9.61 4.64
C PRO A 73 -5.71 10.07 3.43
N SER A 74 -6.72 10.91 3.67
CA SER A 74 -7.61 11.41 2.61
C SER A 74 -6.93 12.34 1.59
N ASP A 75 -5.85 13.04 1.95
CA ASP A 75 -5.05 13.85 1.00
C ASP A 75 -4.42 12.97 -0.08
N TYR A 76 -4.22 11.69 0.22
CA TYR A 76 -3.62 10.70 -0.65
C TYR A 76 -4.65 9.73 -1.24
N ALA A 77 -5.94 10.06 -1.17
CA ALA A 77 -7.05 9.19 -1.56
C ALA A 77 -7.08 7.83 -0.82
N LEU A 78 -6.47 7.77 0.38
CA LEU A 78 -6.51 6.61 1.25
C LEU A 78 -7.69 6.73 2.24
N THR A 79 -8.22 5.57 2.63
CA THR A 79 -9.36 5.47 3.55
C THR A 79 -8.94 4.74 4.82
N VAL A 80 -9.46 5.19 5.97
CA VAL A 80 -9.30 4.48 7.24
C VAL A 80 -10.42 3.47 7.39
N CYS A 81 -10.07 2.23 7.67
CA CYS A 81 -10.98 1.12 7.89
C CYS A 81 -10.66 0.41 9.22
N GLU A 82 -11.67 -0.21 9.83
CA GLU A 82 -11.50 -0.96 11.08
C GLU A 82 -11.20 -2.45 10.82
N GLU A 83 -11.37 -2.88 9.57
CA GLU A 83 -11.21 -4.27 9.14
C GLU A 83 -10.20 -4.36 7.98
N LEU A 84 -9.44 -5.45 7.98
CA LEU A 84 -8.57 -5.79 6.86
C LEU A 84 -9.42 -6.14 5.64
N PRO A 85 -9.08 -5.62 4.45
CA PRO A 85 -9.78 -6.03 3.25
C PRO A 85 -9.53 -7.51 2.96
N SER A 86 -10.52 -8.20 2.38
CA SER A 86 -10.46 -9.66 2.16
C SER A 86 -9.24 -10.11 1.36
N TRP A 87 -8.79 -9.31 0.39
CA TRP A 87 -7.59 -9.59 -0.42
C TRP A 87 -6.28 -9.55 0.37
N ALA A 88 -6.26 -8.89 1.54
CA ALA A 88 -5.09 -8.83 2.42
C ALA A 88 -5.00 -10.03 3.37
N LEU A 89 -6.05 -10.87 3.42
CA LEU A 89 -6.09 -12.08 4.24
C LEU A 89 -5.62 -13.34 3.47
N GLU A 90 -5.37 -13.20 2.16
CA GLU A 90 -4.94 -14.29 1.26
C GLU A 90 -3.42 -14.47 1.15
#